data_AF-A0A1I3T544-F1
#
_entry.id   AF-A0A1I3T544-F1
#
_cell.length_a   1.000
_cell.length_b   1.000
_cell.length_c   1.000
_cell.angle_alpha   90.00
_cell.angle_beta   90.00
_cell.angle_gamma   90.00
#
_symmetry.space_group_name_H-M   'P 1'
#
loop_
_entity.id
_entity.type
_entity.pdbx_description
1 polymer ?
#
loop_
_entity_poly.entity_id
_entity_poly.type
_entity_poly.pdbx_seq_one_letter_code
_entity_poly.pdbx_strand_id
1 'polypeptide(L)' 'MKDEWKRQFDSYEEAKEYLYARGQVWYFGREQDYYVLNFEAHNGQRFNVEMHMDGLLVVRRAKGWHL' A
#
# COMPACT_ATOMS: atom_id res chain seq x y z
N MET A 1 3.82 4.72 -18.61
CA MET A 1 3.64 5.10 -17.19
C MET A 1 4.35 4.06 -16.36
N LYS A 2 5.09 4.45 -15.31
CA LYS A 2 5.70 3.47 -14.40
C LYS A 2 4.57 2.80 -13.60
N ASP A 3 4.53 1.48 -13.58
CA ASP A 3 3.50 0.67 -12.89
C ASP A 3 3.65 0.69 -11.36
N GLU A 4 4.67 1.38 -10.84
CA GLU A 4 5.06 1.46 -9.43
C GLU A 4 5.37 2.90 -9.03
N TRP A 5 4.93 3.30 -7.84
CA TRP A 5 5.36 4.53 -7.17
C TRP A 5 5.71 4.24 -5.70
N LYS A 6 6.61 5.04 -5.15
CA LYS A 6 7.12 4.90 -3.77
C LYS A 6 7.02 6.21 -3.01
N ARG A 7 6.83 6.14 -1.70
CA ARG A 7 6.89 7.31 -0.81
C ARG A 7 7.37 6.92 0.58
N GLN A 8 8.35 7.66 1.07
CA GLN A 8 8.87 7.56 2.43
C GLN A 8 8.10 8.51 3.36
N PHE A 9 7.78 8.03 4.56
CA PHE A 9 7.23 8.79 5.67
C PHE A 9 8.18 8.72 6.88
N ASP A 10 7.95 9.56 7.89
CA ASP A 10 8.79 9.57 9.09
C ASP A 10 8.55 8.33 9.96
N SER A 11 7.40 7.66 9.78
CA SER A 11 7.06 6.44 10.51
C SER A 11 6.05 5.55 9.77
N TYR A 12 5.96 4.29 10.22
CA TYR A 12 4.91 3.36 9.82
C TYR A 12 3.50 3.92 10.06
N GLU A 13 3.26 4.61 11.17
CA GLU A 13 1.92 5.11 11.49
C GLU A 13 1.50 6.27 10.58
N GLU A 14 2.44 7.13 10.20
CA GLU A 14 2.16 8.19 9.22
C GLU A 14 1.86 7.60 7.84
N ALA A 15 2.63 6.59 7.41
CA ALA A 15 2.35 5.86 6.17
C ALA A 15 0.96 5.21 6.17
N LYS A 16 0.58 4.61 7.30
CA LYS A 16 -0.73 3.99 7.51
C LYS A 16 -1.86 5.02 7.47
N GLU A 17 -1.76 6.10 8.24
CA GLU A 17 -2.76 7.19 8.23
C GLU A 17 -2.94 7.77 6.83
N TYR A 18 -1.83 7.98 6.11
CA TYR A 18 -1.85 8.43 4.73
C TYR A 18 -2.63 7.49 3.80
N LEU A 19 -2.39 6.17 3.89
CA LEU A 19 -3.04 5.20 3.02
C LEU A 19 -4.54 5.07 3.34
N TYR A 20 -4.89 5.00 4.62
CA TYR A 20 -6.26 4.82 5.09
C TYR A 20 -7.13 6.06 4.82
N ALA A 21 -6.55 7.26 4.75
CA ALA A 21 -7.27 8.47 4.35
C ALA A 21 -7.69 8.51 2.87
N ARG A 22 -7.17 7.60 2.02
CA ARG A 22 -7.31 7.65 0.56
C ARG A 22 -8.19 6.57 -0.04
N GLY A 23 -8.62 5.60 0.78
CA GLY A 23 -9.39 4.47 0.28
C GLY A 23 -9.52 3.33 1.28
N GLN A 24 -9.99 2.21 0.76
CA GLN A 24 -10.18 0.99 1.53
C GLN A 24 -8.93 0.11 1.44
N VAL A 25 -8.55 -0.46 2.58
CA VAL A 25 -7.35 -1.30 2.73
C VAL A 25 -7.77 -2.69 3.20
N TRP A 26 -7.30 -3.73 2.51
CA TRP A 26 -7.45 -5.12 2.92
C TRP A 26 -6.08 -5.71 3.20
N TYR A 27 -5.90 -6.20 4.42
CA TYR A 27 -4.68 -6.90 4.83
C TYR A 27 -4.61 -8.28 4.18
N PHE A 28 -3.47 -8.62 3.58
CA PHE A 28 -3.22 -9.94 3.02
C PHE A 28 -2.22 -10.74 3.84
N GLY A 29 -1.09 -10.13 4.17
CA GLY A 29 -0.01 -10.83 4.86
C GLY A 29 1.08 -9.91 5.37
N ARG A 30 2.05 -10.52 6.05
CA ARG A 30 3.25 -9.87 6.54
C ARG A 30 4.45 -10.65 6.03
N GLU A 31 5.34 -9.94 5.36
CA GLU A 31 6.72 -10.36 5.12
C GLU A 31 7.61 -9.78 6.23
N GLN A 32 8.87 -10.23 6.34
CA GLN A 32 9.75 -9.89 7.48
C GLN A 32 9.66 -8.41 7.89
N ASP A 33 9.77 -7.50 6.91
CA ASP A 33 9.89 -6.06 7.15
C ASP A 33 8.73 -5.21 6.61
N TYR A 34 7.68 -5.82 6.05
CA TYR A 34 6.54 -5.08 5.49
C TYR A 34 5.23 -5.86 5.46
N TYR A 35 4.12 -5.14 5.42
CA TYR A 35 2.79 -5.69 5.19
C TYR A 35 2.41 -5.63 3.72
N VAL A 36 1.79 -6.70 3.23
CA VAL A 36 1.18 -6.76 1.89
C VAL A 36 -0.30 -6.47 2.02
N LEU A 37 -0.76 -5.46 1.29
CA LEU A 37 -2.12 -4.94 1.35
C LEU A 37 -2.70 -4.82 -0.06
N ASN A 38 -3.99 -5.12 -0.21
CA ASN A 38 -4.76 -4.63 -1.34
C ASN A 38 -5.36 -3.27 -0.96
N PHE A 39 -5.30 -2.31 -1.87
CA PHE A 39 -5.81 -0.96 -1.67
C PHE A 39 -6.73 -0.55 -2.81
N GLU A 40 -7.95 -0.09 -2.49
CA GLU A 40 -8.88 0.51 -3.44
C GLU A 40 -9.05 1.99 -3.11
N ALA A 41 -8.55 2.86 -3.98
CA ALA A 41 -8.67 4.30 -3.85
C ALA A 41 -10.13 4.75 -4.07
N HIS A 42 -10.51 5.92 -3.56
CA HIS A 42 -11.87 6.47 -3.71
C HIS A 42 -12.35 6.62 -5.17
N ASN A 43 -11.43 6.67 -6.14
CA ASN A 43 -11.76 6.72 -7.57
C ASN A 43 -11.96 5.32 -8.21
N GLY A 44 -12.02 4.25 -7.40
CA GLY A 44 -12.20 2.86 -7.84
C GLY A 44 -10.93 2.20 -8.39
N GLN A 45 -9.78 2.89 -8.38
CA GLN A 45 -8.52 2.29 -8.80
C GLN A 45 -7.95 1.37 -7.72
N ARG A 46 -7.41 0.23 -8.15
CA ARG A 46 -6.90 -0.83 -7.27
C ARG A 46 -5.40 -1.00 -7.38
N PHE A 47 -4.77 -1.24 -6.24
CA PHE A 47 -3.32 -1.31 -6.08
C PHE A 47 -2.91 -2.42 -5.11
N ASN A 48 -1.74 -2.99 -5.36
CA ASN A 48 -1.03 -3.79 -4.38
C ASN A 48 -0.05 -2.87 -3.65
N VAL A 49 -0.04 -2.90 -2.33
CA VAL A 49 0.76 -2.01 -1.49
C VAL A 49 1.64 -2.84 -0.57
N GLU A 50 2.93 -2.51 -0.56
CA GLU A 50 3.86 -2.92 0.50
C GLU A 50 3.99 -1.75 1.47
N MET A 51 3.70 -1.98 2.75
CA MET A 51 3.83 -1.00 3.82
C MET A 51 4.91 -1.45 4.79
N HIS A 52 6.10 -0.88 4.63
CA HIS A 52 7.28 -1.21 5.42
C HIS A 52 7.22 -0.60 6.82
N MET A 53 7.83 -1.29 7.78
CA MET A 53 7.85 -0.87 9.18
C MET A 53 8.64 0.44 9.41
N ASP A 54 9.48 0.83 8.46
CA ASP A 54 10.25 2.07 8.46
C ASP A 54 9.49 3.26 7.84
N GLY A 55 8.23 3.07 7.44
CA GLY A 55 7.41 4.12 6.82
C GLY A 55 7.51 4.18 5.29
N LEU A 56 8.18 3.25 4.60
CA LEU A 56 8.14 3.19 3.15
C LEU A 56 6.81 2.57 2.65
N LEU A 57 6.09 3.31 1.79
CA LEU A 57 5.01 2.76 0.95
C LEU A 57 5.54 2.48 -0.45
N VAL A 58 5.35 1.25 -0.93
CA VAL A 58 5.52 0.87 -2.34
C VAL A 58 4.16 0.48 -2.91
N VAL A 59 3.69 1.20 -3.92
CA VAL A 59 2.36 1.03 -4.47
C VAL A 59 2.46 0.66 -5.94
N ARG A 60 1.85 -0.47 -6.30
CA ARG A 60 1.88 -1.02 -7.66
C ARG A 60 0.46 -1.14 -8.20
N ARG A 61 0.27 -0.82 -9.48
CA ARG A 61 -1.03 -1.01 -10.13
C ARG A 61 -1.36 -2.50 -10.16
N ALA A 62 -2.52 -2.90 -9.62
CA ALA A 62 -2.91 -4.30 -9.58
C ALA A 62 -3.20 -4.81 -11.01
N LYS A 63 -2.51 -5.87 -11.45
CA LYS A 63 -2.82 -6.61 -12.70
C LYS A 63 -3.73 -7.83 -12.45
N GLY A 64 -4.08 -8.07 -11.20
CA GLY A 64 -4.91 -9.15 -10.68
C GLY A 64 -4.93 -9.05 -9.15
N TRP A 65 -5.94 -9.62 -8.49
CA TRP A 65 -5.93 -9.76 -7.03
C TRP A 65 -5.07 -10.98 -6.67
N HIS A 66 -4.19 -10.83 -5.69
CA HIS A 66 -3.66 -12.00 -5.00
C HIS A 66 -4.82 -12.59 -4.18
N LEU A 67 -5.34 -13.73 -4.63
CA LEU A 67 -6.26 -14.61 -3.88
C LEU A 67 -5.43 -15.64 -3.12
#